data_AF-A0A098E2L1-F1
#
_entry.id   AF-A0A098E2L1-F1
#
_cell.length_a   1.000
_cell.length_b   1.000
_cell.length_c   1.000
_cell.angle_alpha   90.00
_cell.angle_beta   90.00
_cell.angle_gamma   90.00
#
_symmetry.space_group_name_H-M   'P 1'
#
loop_
_entity.id
_entity.type
_entity.pdbx_description
1 polymer ?
#
loop_
_entity_poly.entity_id
_entity_poly.type
_entity_poly.pdbx_seq_one_letter_code
_entity_poly.pdbx_strand_id
1 'polypeptide(L)'
;MNRHGRVLADQYGLSIVQAHEQGLRKSLLWGAEKYCFPQERDEPQIVPPHNVYGKQTQDRSMRYADPRYLNSGTLGDLRDCVDAALTLIEGTWNATFDHRNSDQFCLGKLYARQEVNHAMAVTGGSIPNLKGTRKLPQFSEFGTEQTDYHMAVDHESAFTCTQCASVDWMRNIAFDRPGHRSVVKGNISKKKHPFKPFTIRMPGILVNALTKLYDAIDHEQPTEEWIKSVKLGTNIATGHIYPLYHGTCRKSNFMSRYMNLWLYPMSSRLLEAASKALEAREPLMGDMVDGRYWVSSQHYPDDEEGLQGLGGIYTDSKDNKERFIPLTEFCAGYLEELTCRKLQKP
;
A
#
# COMPACT_ATOMS: atom_id res chain seq x y z
N MET A 1 -11.10 -3.70 -6.99
CA MET A 1 -11.77 -4.79 -6.22
C MET A 1 -12.41 -5.88 -7.09
N ASN A 2 -13.07 -5.59 -8.23
CA ASN A 2 -13.72 -6.62 -9.08
C ASN A 2 -12.85 -7.84 -9.41
N ARG A 3 -11.53 -7.68 -9.58
CA ARG A 3 -10.63 -8.80 -9.83
C ARG A 3 -10.49 -9.72 -8.61
N HIS A 4 -10.23 -9.18 -7.42
CA HIS A 4 -10.12 -10.00 -6.19
C HIS A 4 -11.46 -10.67 -5.86
N GLY A 5 -12.58 -9.97 -6.06
CA GLY A 5 -13.92 -10.55 -5.94
C GLY A 5 -14.16 -11.68 -6.95
N ARG A 6 -13.68 -11.54 -8.19
CA ARG A 6 -13.74 -12.61 -9.20
C ARG A 6 -12.90 -13.82 -8.81
N VAL A 7 -11.65 -13.62 -8.41
CA VAL A 7 -10.77 -14.73 -7.97
C VAL A 7 -11.40 -15.49 -6.82
N LEU A 8 -11.96 -14.79 -5.82
CA LEU A 8 -12.68 -15.42 -4.72
C LEU A 8 -13.92 -16.17 -5.22
N ALA A 9 -14.76 -15.54 -6.04
CA ALA A 9 -15.97 -16.20 -6.56
C ALA A 9 -15.65 -17.45 -7.39
N ASP A 10 -14.62 -17.39 -8.24
CA ASP A 10 -14.16 -18.51 -9.07
C ASP A 10 -13.69 -19.69 -8.21
N GLN A 11 -13.06 -19.45 -7.06
CA GLN A 11 -12.65 -20.51 -6.12
C GLN A 11 -13.82 -21.33 -5.60
N TYR A 12 -15.00 -20.70 -5.44
CA TYR A 12 -16.22 -21.34 -4.97
C TYR A 12 -17.15 -21.76 -6.11
N GLY A 13 -16.77 -21.56 -7.37
CA GLY A 13 -17.61 -21.83 -8.54
C GLY A 13 -18.86 -20.95 -8.61
N LEU A 14 -18.79 -19.73 -8.06
CA LEU A 14 -19.90 -18.78 -7.97
C LEU A 14 -19.71 -17.60 -8.93
N SER A 15 -20.80 -16.92 -9.28
CA SER A 15 -20.70 -15.54 -9.79
C SER A 15 -20.31 -14.58 -8.66
N ILE A 16 -19.79 -13.39 -9.01
CA ILE A 16 -19.45 -12.34 -8.02
C ILE A 16 -20.69 -11.96 -7.18
N VAL A 17 -21.87 -11.89 -7.79
CA VAL A 17 -23.12 -11.54 -7.10
C VAL A 17 -23.47 -12.61 -6.06
N GLN A 18 -23.47 -13.89 -6.45
CA GLN A 18 -23.74 -15.01 -5.54
C GLN A 18 -22.71 -15.09 -4.41
N ALA A 19 -21.43 -14.87 -4.70
CA ALA A 19 -20.39 -14.81 -3.68
C ALA A 19 -20.69 -13.68 -2.66
N HIS A 20 -21.04 -12.49 -3.15
CA HIS A 20 -21.37 -11.36 -2.29
C HIS A 20 -22.64 -11.59 -1.44
N GLU A 21 -23.67 -12.26 -1.98
CA GLU A 21 -24.89 -12.66 -1.25
C GLU A 21 -24.58 -13.64 -0.11
N GLN A 22 -23.55 -14.48 -0.29
CA GLN A 22 -23.05 -15.39 0.74
C GLN A 22 -22.01 -14.75 1.68
N GLY A 23 -21.78 -13.44 1.57
CA GLY A 23 -20.79 -12.72 2.37
C GLY A 23 -19.34 -12.91 1.93
N LEU A 24 -19.07 -13.66 0.85
CA LEU A 24 -17.72 -13.87 0.32
C LEU A 24 -17.25 -12.63 -0.44
N ARG A 25 -16.43 -11.80 0.20
CA ARG A 25 -15.97 -10.51 -0.36
C ARG A 25 -14.50 -10.27 -0.05
N LYS A 26 -13.86 -9.42 -0.85
CA LYS A 26 -12.51 -8.90 -0.61
C LYS A 26 -12.57 -7.37 -0.65
N SER A 27 -12.75 -6.76 0.52
CA SER A 27 -12.92 -5.31 0.69
C SER A 27 -11.71 -4.63 1.31
N LEU A 28 -10.80 -5.39 1.94
CA LEU A 28 -9.56 -4.87 2.51
C LEU A 28 -8.39 -5.31 1.63
N LEU A 29 -7.65 -4.35 1.07
CA LEU A 29 -6.52 -4.65 0.20
C LEU A 29 -5.21 -4.27 0.89
N TRP A 30 -4.38 -5.28 1.12
CA TRP A 30 -3.08 -5.16 1.77
C TRP A 30 -1.94 -5.29 0.78
N GLY A 31 -0.81 -4.68 1.09
CA GLY A 31 0.43 -4.86 0.32
C GLY A 31 0.99 -6.26 0.46
N ALA A 32 1.88 -6.62 -0.48
CA ALA A 32 2.54 -7.91 -0.48
C ALA A 32 4.05 -7.75 -0.30
N GLU A 33 4.63 -8.49 0.64
CA GLU A 33 6.07 -8.55 0.89
C GLU A 33 6.67 -9.87 0.37
N LYS A 34 7.92 -9.81 -0.07
CA LYS A 34 8.71 -10.97 -0.52
C LYS A 34 9.32 -11.76 0.64
N TYR A 35 9.25 -11.20 1.83
CA TYR A 35 9.80 -11.74 3.06
C TYR A 35 8.69 -11.87 4.11
N CYS A 36 8.71 -12.98 4.84
CA CYS A 36 7.81 -13.25 5.95
C CYS A 36 8.37 -12.51 7.17
N PHE A 37 7.83 -11.33 7.46
CA PHE A 37 8.17 -10.59 8.67
C PHE A 37 6.97 -10.56 9.62
N PRO A 38 7.17 -10.72 10.94
CA PRO A 38 8.33 -11.37 11.53
C PRO A 38 8.52 -12.81 11.04
N GLN A 39 9.75 -13.30 11.11
CA GLN A 39 10.06 -14.65 10.66
C GLN A 39 9.89 -15.64 11.80
N GLU A 40 8.68 -16.18 11.92
CA GLU A 40 8.41 -17.30 12.83
C GLU A 40 8.51 -18.63 12.08
N ARG A 41 9.34 -19.54 12.59
CA ARG A 41 9.76 -20.77 11.89
C ARG A 41 8.60 -21.68 11.48
N ASP A 42 7.55 -21.68 12.29
CA ASP A 42 6.44 -22.62 12.18
C ASP A 42 5.11 -21.94 11.85
N GLU A 43 5.05 -20.61 11.71
CA GLU A 43 3.77 -19.95 11.52
C GLU A 43 3.32 -19.91 10.05
N PRO A 44 2.04 -20.14 9.80
CA PRO A 44 1.49 -20.14 8.47
C PRO A 44 1.26 -18.70 8.06
N GLN A 45 2.15 -18.12 7.28
CA GLN A 45 1.77 -17.01 6.40
C GLN A 45 1.57 -17.61 5.00
N ILE A 46 0.62 -18.54 4.91
CA ILE A 46 0.37 -19.36 3.72
C ILE A 46 -0.31 -18.50 2.66
N VAL A 47 0.41 -18.24 1.57
CA VAL A 47 -0.22 -17.87 0.30
C VAL A 47 0.26 -18.84 -0.77
N PRO A 48 -0.65 -19.43 -1.57
CA PRO A 48 -0.30 -20.25 -2.71
C PRO A 48 0.70 -19.54 -3.63
N PRO A 49 1.67 -20.26 -4.23
CA PRO A 49 2.65 -19.66 -5.11
C PRO A 49 1.96 -19.11 -6.37
N HIS A 50 1.93 -17.78 -6.48
CA HIS A 50 1.64 -17.10 -7.72
C HIS A 50 2.96 -16.69 -8.36
N ASN A 51 3.30 -17.21 -9.55
CA ASN A 51 4.52 -16.84 -10.30
C ASN A 51 4.37 -15.45 -10.93
N VAL A 52 4.06 -14.45 -10.12
CA VAL A 52 3.69 -13.10 -10.54
C VAL A 52 4.86 -12.39 -11.22
N TYR A 53 6.08 -12.56 -10.71
CA TYR A 53 7.28 -11.91 -11.26
C TYR A 53 7.96 -12.78 -12.34
N GLY A 54 7.28 -13.85 -12.79
CA GLY A 54 7.68 -14.72 -13.90
C GLY A 54 8.55 -15.91 -13.51
N LYS A 55 8.98 -16.71 -14.49
CA LYS A 55 9.68 -18.01 -14.28
C LYS A 55 10.98 -17.93 -13.48
N GLN A 56 11.55 -16.74 -13.32
CA GLN A 56 12.78 -16.52 -12.54
C GLN A 56 12.52 -16.48 -11.02
N THR A 57 11.26 -16.56 -10.58
CA THR A 57 10.86 -16.48 -9.16
C THR A 57 11.16 -17.71 -8.33
N GLN A 58 11.91 -18.65 -8.92
CA GLN A 58 12.34 -19.91 -8.31
C GLN A 58 13.81 -19.90 -7.85
N ASP A 59 14.54 -18.77 -7.99
CA ASP A 59 15.86 -18.59 -7.36
C ASP A 59 15.68 -18.53 -5.82
N ARG A 60 16.65 -19.07 -5.06
CA ARG A 60 16.70 -18.97 -3.58
C ARG A 60 16.90 -17.53 -3.07
N SER A 61 17.17 -16.57 -3.94
CA SER A 61 17.28 -15.16 -3.59
C SER A 61 15.92 -14.49 -3.46
N MET A 62 15.69 -13.90 -2.28
CA MET A 62 14.51 -13.08 -1.95
C MET A 62 14.21 -11.98 -2.99
N ARG A 63 15.24 -11.46 -3.68
CA ARG A 63 15.12 -10.48 -4.77
C ARG A 63 14.19 -10.94 -5.90
N TYR A 64 14.27 -12.22 -6.23
CA TYR A 64 13.50 -12.82 -7.32
C TYR A 64 12.25 -13.53 -6.82
N ALA A 65 12.13 -13.79 -5.51
CA ALA A 65 10.92 -14.38 -4.95
C ALA A 65 9.67 -13.56 -5.29
N ASP A 66 8.55 -14.26 -5.49
CA ASP A 66 7.25 -13.60 -5.58
C ASP A 66 6.87 -12.99 -4.22
N PRO A 67 6.20 -11.83 -4.21
CA PRO A 67 5.65 -11.28 -2.99
C PRO A 67 4.43 -12.11 -2.56
N ARG A 68 4.52 -12.73 -1.39
CA ARG A 68 3.54 -13.72 -0.91
C ARG A 68 3.00 -13.42 0.47
N TYR A 69 3.72 -12.61 1.24
CA TYR A 69 3.35 -12.34 2.62
C TYR A 69 2.54 -11.05 2.67
N LEU A 70 1.56 -10.97 3.55
CA LEU A 70 0.84 -9.72 3.79
C LEU A 70 1.84 -8.66 4.27
N ASN A 71 1.64 -7.40 3.90
CA ASN A 71 2.33 -6.26 4.48
C ASN A 71 1.31 -5.30 5.14
N SER A 72 1.52 -4.97 6.41
CA SER A 72 0.55 -4.18 7.21
C SER A 72 0.60 -2.67 6.98
N GLY A 73 1.58 -2.15 6.24
CA GLY A 73 1.72 -0.71 5.97
C GLY A 73 0.75 -0.15 4.93
N THR A 74 -0.46 -0.71 4.81
CA THR A 74 -1.42 -0.40 3.74
C THR A 74 -2.86 -0.31 4.29
N LEU A 75 -3.72 0.46 3.61
CA LEU A 75 -4.98 1.00 4.18
C LEU A 75 -6.25 0.31 3.64
N GLY A 76 -7.27 0.18 4.50
CA GLY A 76 -8.63 -0.31 4.20
C GLY A 76 -9.66 0.13 5.25
N ASP A 77 -10.88 -0.42 5.23
CA ASP A 77 -11.85 -0.26 6.33
C ASP A 77 -11.46 -1.17 7.50
N LEU A 78 -10.78 -0.61 8.49
CA LEU A 78 -9.99 -1.39 9.43
C LEU A 78 -10.76 -1.88 10.66
N ARG A 79 -11.99 -1.42 10.92
CA ARG A 79 -12.61 -1.58 12.26
C ARG A 79 -12.67 -3.04 12.71
N ASP A 80 -13.36 -3.90 11.96
CA ASP A 80 -13.51 -5.31 12.32
C ASP A 80 -12.16 -6.06 12.34
N CYS A 81 -11.23 -5.67 11.44
CA CYS A 81 -9.91 -6.27 11.37
C CYS A 81 -9.02 -5.86 12.56
N VAL A 82 -9.14 -4.62 13.02
CA VAL A 82 -8.44 -4.09 14.20
C VAL A 82 -9.00 -4.70 15.46
N ASP A 83 -10.33 -4.78 15.60
CA ASP A 83 -10.97 -5.41 16.76
C ASP A 83 -10.55 -6.88 16.88
N ALA A 84 -10.53 -7.62 15.77
CA ALA A 84 -10.04 -8.99 15.75
C ALA A 84 -8.54 -9.10 16.06
N ALA A 85 -7.72 -8.14 15.61
CA ALA A 85 -6.30 -8.10 15.94
C ALA A 85 -6.09 -7.84 17.43
N LEU A 86 -6.89 -6.95 18.04
CA LEU A 86 -6.86 -6.69 19.47
C LEU A 86 -7.28 -7.91 20.28
N THR A 87 -8.35 -8.62 19.89
CA THR A 87 -8.76 -9.88 20.53
C THR A 87 -7.66 -10.94 20.44
N LEU A 88 -7.01 -11.08 19.27
CA LEU A 88 -5.87 -11.98 19.11
C LEU A 88 -4.72 -11.60 20.05
N ILE A 89 -4.40 -10.30 20.14
CA ILE A 89 -3.35 -9.78 21.03
C ILE A 89 -3.69 -10.11 22.48
N GLU A 90 -4.91 -9.84 22.94
CA GLU A 90 -5.35 -10.13 24.31
C GLU A 90 -5.26 -11.62 24.65
N GLY A 91 -5.66 -12.50 23.72
CA GLY A 91 -5.64 -13.95 23.91
C GLY A 91 -4.25 -14.59 23.82
N THR A 92 -3.28 -13.94 23.15
CA THR A 92 -1.95 -14.51 22.87
C THR A 92 -0.79 -13.69 23.42
N TRP A 93 -1.08 -12.64 24.21
CA TRP A 93 -0.09 -11.70 24.70
C TRP A 93 1.01 -12.42 25.49
N ASN A 94 2.25 -12.19 25.05
CA ASN A 94 3.43 -12.70 25.73
C ASN A 94 4.46 -11.57 25.87
N ALA A 95 4.70 -11.15 27.12
CA ALA A 95 5.62 -10.06 27.44
C ALA A 95 7.06 -10.34 26.97
N THR A 96 7.48 -11.60 26.87
CA THR A 96 8.83 -11.97 26.43
C THR A 96 8.92 -12.23 24.92
N PHE A 97 7.82 -12.14 24.18
CA PHE A 97 7.84 -12.28 22.73
C PHE A 97 8.25 -10.96 22.09
N ASP A 98 9.29 -10.99 21.25
CA ASP A 98 9.89 -9.79 20.64
C ASP A 98 8.92 -9.04 19.73
N HIS A 99 7.98 -9.75 19.10
CA HIS A 99 7.02 -9.19 18.16
C HIS A 99 5.61 -9.04 18.73
N ARG A 100 5.45 -9.04 20.06
CA ARG A 100 4.16 -8.90 20.77
C ARG A 100 3.32 -7.68 20.37
N ASN A 101 3.98 -6.59 19.94
CA ASN A 101 3.34 -5.35 19.47
C ASN A 101 3.37 -5.19 17.94
N SER A 102 3.70 -6.25 17.19
CA SER A 102 3.79 -6.15 15.74
C SER A 102 2.40 -6.24 15.11
N ASP A 103 1.98 -5.13 14.51
CA ASP A 103 0.82 -5.04 13.60
C ASP A 103 0.92 -6.07 12.47
N GLN A 104 2.10 -6.15 11.84
CA GLN A 104 2.43 -7.06 10.76
C GLN A 104 2.22 -8.53 11.16
N PHE A 105 2.60 -8.89 12.38
CA PHE A 105 2.42 -10.24 12.93
C PHE A 105 0.94 -10.57 13.12
N CYS A 106 0.20 -9.70 13.81
CA CYS A 106 -1.20 -9.94 14.16
C CYS A 106 -2.10 -9.98 12.91
N LEU A 107 -1.93 -9.01 12.00
CA LEU A 107 -2.67 -8.96 10.73
C LEU A 107 -2.28 -10.12 9.81
N GLY A 108 -1.01 -10.53 9.81
CA GLY A 108 -0.55 -11.71 9.09
C GLY A 108 -1.24 -12.99 9.56
N LYS A 109 -1.42 -13.17 10.88
CA LYS A 109 -2.16 -14.30 11.47
C LYS A 109 -3.63 -14.31 11.08
N LEU A 110 -4.31 -13.17 11.14
CA LEU A 110 -5.71 -13.05 10.73
C LEU A 110 -5.90 -13.43 9.26
N TYR A 111 -5.04 -12.89 8.38
CA TYR A 111 -5.08 -13.21 6.95
C TYR A 111 -4.83 -14.70 6.71
N ALA A 112 -3.85 -15.29 7.37
CA ALA A 112 -3.58 -16.71 7.24
C ALA A 112 -4.74 -17.60 7.69
N ARG A 113 -5.40 -17.26 8.81
CA ARG A 113 -6.61 -17.96 9.29
C ARG A 113 -7.72 -17.91 8.24
N GLN A 114 -7.95 -16.73 7.65
CA GLN A 114 -8.94 -16.55 6.60
C GLN A 114 -8.63 -17.43 5.37
N GLU A 115 -7.40 -17.38 4.85
CA GLU A 115 -7.04 -18.16 3.66
C GLU A 115 -7.06 -19.67 3.93
N VAL A 116 -6.72 -20.11 5.14
CA VAL A 116 -6.88 -21.51 5.58
C VAL A 116 -8.36 -21.90 5.60
N ASN A 117 -9.23 -21.05 6.18
CA ASN A 117 -10.67 -21.29 6.20
C ASN A 117 -11.25 -21.39 4.78
N HIS A 118 -10.85 -20.48 3.88
CA HIS A 118 -11.26 -20.52 2.47
C HIS A 118 -10.78 -21.79 1.76
N ALA A 119 -9.52 -22.18 1.97
CA ALA A 119 -8.99 -23.41 1.39
C ALA A 119 -9.77 -24.64 1.89
N MET A 120 -10.04 -24.74 3.18
CA MET A 120 -10.80 -25.84 3.76
C MET A 120 -12.24 -25.90 3.23
N ALA A 121 -12.90 -24.76 3.07
CA ALA A 121 -14.27 -24.71 2.54
C ALA A 121 -14.33 -25.23 1.08
N VAL A 122 -13.36 -24.86 0.25
CA VAL A 122 -13.32 -25.24 -1.18
C VAL A 122 -12.96 -26.71 -1.39
N THR A 123 -12.09 -27.26 -0.53
CA THR A 123 -11.55 -28.62 -0.71
C THR A 123 -12.23 -29.70 0.13
N GLY A 124 -13.27 -29.35 0.89
CA GLY A 124 -13.93 -30.26 1.82
C GLY A 124 -13.06 -30.64 3.03
N GLY A 125 -12.25 -29.70 3.53
CA GLY A 125 -11.47 -29.83 4.77
C GLY A 125 -9.99 -30.17 4.59
N SER A 126 -9.46 -30.17 3.36
CA SER A 126 -8.05 -30.49 3.08
C SER A 126 -7.25 -29.25 2.66
N ILE A 127 -6.08 -28.99 3.25
CA ILE A 127 -5.27 -27.81 2.88
C ILE A 127 -4.18 -28.25 1.90
N PRO A 128 -4.21 -27.79 0.63
CA PRO A 128 -3.19 -28.17 -0.35
C PRO A 128 -1.80 -27.66 0.08
N ASN A 129 -0.78 -28.52 -0.06
CA ASN A 129 0.64 -28.16 0.07
C ASN A 129 1.18 -27.76 1.48
N LEU A 130 0.68 -28.36 2.56
CA LEU A 130 1.45 -28.44 3.82
C LEU A 130 2.64 -29.42 3.64
N LYS A 131 3.72 -28.96 3.02
CA LYS A 131 5.00 -29.69 3.04
C LYS A 131 5.81 -29.24 4.27
N GLY A 132 6.12 -30.16 5.20
CA GLY A 132 7.07 -29.95 6.30
C GLY A 132 6.45 -29.64 7.67
N THR A 133 7.17 -28.90 8.51
CA THR A 133 6.86 -28.57 9.93
C THR A 133 5.96 -27.33 10.12
N ARG A 134 5.40 -26.76 9.05
CA ARG A 134 4.58 -25.55 9.14
C ARG A 134 3.29 -25.84 9.90
N LYS A 135 3.05 -25.13 10.99
CA LYS A 135 1.81 -25.20 11.76
C LYS A 135 0.74 -24.38 11.05
N LEU A 136 -0.50 -24.84 11.13
CA LEU A 136 -1.67 -24.06 10.74
C LEU A 136 -2.05 -23.10 11.87
N PRO A 137 -2.80 -22.02 11.60
CA PRO A 137 -3.29 -21.13 12.64
C PRO A 137 -4.16 -21.96 13.58
N GLN A 138 -3.90 -21.89 14.88
CA GLN A 138 -4.74 -22.56 15.87
C GLN A 138 -5.98 -21.69 16.09
N PHE A 139 -7.14 -22.12 15.62
CA PHE A 139 -8.36 -21.27 15.63
C PHE A 139 -8.75 -20.84 17.05
N SER A 140 -8.44 -21.65 18.07
CA SER A 140 -8.65 -21.34 19.48
C SER A 140 -7.86 -20.13 19.98
N GLU A 141 -6.74 -19.77 19.35
CA GLU A 141 -5.91 -18.62 19.76
C GLU A 141 -6.56 -17.25 19.45
N PHE A 142 -7.56 -17.22 18.57
CA PHE A 142 -8.09 -15.97 18.05
C PHE A 142 -9.24 -15.37 18.86
N GLY A 143 -9.77 -16.10 19.85
CA GLY A 143 -10.84 -15.60 20.74
C GLY A 143 -12.19 -15.31 20.07
N THR A 144 -12.35 -15.62 18.77
CA THR A 144 -13.58 -15.42 18.00
C THR A 144 -13.78 -16.53 16.97
N GLU A 145 -15.03 -16.91 16.71
CA GLU A 145 -15.40 -17.82 15.63
C GLU A 145 -15.33 -17.18 14.24
N GLN A 146 -15.23 -15.84 14.16
CA GLN A 146 -15.10 -15.15 12.88
C GLN A 146 -13.74 -15.47 12.23
N THR A 147 -13.80 -15.94 10.99
CA THR A 147 -12.63 -16.34 10.20
C THR A 147 -12.40 -15.47 8.97
N ASP A 148 -13.43 -14.78 8.48
CA ASP A 148 -13.37 -13.94 7.30
C ASP A 148 -13.43 -12.45 7.68
N TYR A 149 -12.41 -11.72 7.22
CA TYR A 149 -12.24 -10.29 7.42
C TYR A 149 -12.13 -9.56 6.07
N HIS A 150 -12.52 -10.24 4.98
CA HIS A 150 -12.48 -9.75 3.62
C HIS A 150 -11.10 -9.24 3.17
N MET A 151 -10.03 -9.82 3.72
CA MET A 151 -8.64 -9.42 3.45
C MET A 151 -8.16 -10.00 2.11
N ALA A 152 -7.58 -9.17 1.26
CA ALA A 152 -6.86 -9.55 0.05
C ALA A 152 -5.45 -8.97 0.08
N VAL A 153 -4.51 -9.66 -0.55
CA VAL A 153 -3.13 -9.19 -0.70
C VAL A 153 -2.84 -8.86 -2.17
N ASP A 154 -2.21 -7.71 -2.40
CA ASP A 154 -1.81 -7.20 -3.71
C ASP A 154 -0.47 -7.82 -4.16
N HIS A 155 -0.52 -9.10 -4.53
CA HIS A 155 0.65 -9.86 -4.97
C HIS A 155 1.33 -9.30 -6.24
N GLU A 156 0.66 -8.45 -7.00
CA GLU A 156 1.22 -7.89 -8.25
C GLU A 156 1.78 -6.48 -8.09
N SER A 157 1.64 -5.91 -6.88
CA SER A 157 1.88 -4.49 -6.63
C SER A 157 1.14 -3.60 -7.63
N ALA A 158 -0.14 -3.89 -7.85
CA ALA A 158 -1.03 -3.08 -8.67
C ALA A 158 -1.55 -1.84 -7.91
N PHE A 159 -1.59 -1.90 -6.59
CA PHE A 159 -2.03 -0.84 -5.69
C PHE A 159 -0.89 -0.35 -4.78
N THR A 160 -0.14 -1.29 -4.20
CA THR A 160 0.89 -0.99 -3.21
C THR A 160 2.17 -1.76 -3.52
N CYS A 161 3.30 -1.07 -3.56
CA CYS A 161 4.61 -1.71 -3.72
C CYS A 161 5.46 -1.54 -2.46
N THR A 162 5.81 -2.65 -1.80
CA THR A 162 6.71 -2.64 -0.63
C THR A 162 8.16 -2.60 -1.09
N GLN A 163 9.03 -1.85 -0.42
CA GLN A 163 10.41 -1.69 -0.85
C GLN A 163 11.26 -2.97 -0.75
N CYS A 164 11.13 -3.70 0.37
CA CYS A 164 12.10 -4.73 0.72
C CYS A 164 12.16 -5.83 -0.35
N ALA A 165 13.38 -6.11 -0.84
CA ALA A 165 13.66 -7.01 -1.96
C ALA A 165 12.94 -6.69 -3.29
N SER A 166 12.24 -5.56 -3.38
CA SER A 166 11.54 -5.09 -4.59
C SER A 166 12.18 -3.88 -5.26
N VAL A 167 13.16 -3.22 -4.62
CA VAL A 167 13.87 -2.01 -5.13
C VAL A 167 14.27 -2.15 -6.61
N ASP A 168 14.78 -3.32 -6.97
CA ASP A 168 15.25 -3.62 -8.33
C ASP A 168 14.14 -3.61 -9.38
N TRP A 169 12.88 -3.80 -8.97
CA TRP A 169 11.69 -3.83 -9.82
C TRP A 169 10.92 -2.52 -9.82
N MET A 170 11.25 -1.60 -8.92
CA MET A 170 10.60 -0.30 -8.81
C MET A 170 11.27 0.74 -9.70
N ARG A 171 10.52 1.36 -10.60
CA ARG A 171 11.00 2.45 -11.47
C ARG A 171 10.00 3.59 -11.51
N ASN A 172 10.50 4.82 -11.61
CA ASN A 172 9.67 5.98 -11.93
C ASN A 172 9.77 6.19 -13.45
N ILE A 173 8.69 5.87 -14.16
CA ILE A 173 8.67 5.80 -15.62
C ILE A 173 7.75 6.89 -16.17
N ALA A 174 8.25 7.62 -17.17
CA ALA A 174 7.44 8.48 -18.03
C ALA A 174 6.94 7.68 -19.25
N PHE A 175 5.72 7.98 -19.68
CA PHE A 175 5.00 7.28 -20.76
C PHE A 175 4.90 8.18 -22.00
N ASP A 176 6.06 8.52 -22.55
CA ASP A 176 6.27 9.56 -23.57
C ASP A 176 5.99 9.13 -25.02
N ARG A 177 5.85 7.82 -25.28
CA ARG A 177 5.63 7.30 -26.64
C ARG A 177 4.16 7.31 -27.06
N PRO A 178 3.86 7.31 -28.38
CA PRO A 178 2.49 7.26 -28.88
C PRO A 178 1.66 6.16 -28.22
N GLY A 179 0.48 6.52 -27.72
CA GLY A 179 -0.42 5.64 -26.97
C GLY A 179 -0.06 5.48 -25.48
N HIS A 180 0.63 6.45 -24.89
CA HIS A 180 1.11 6.46 -23.49
C HIS A 180 1.93 5.21 -23.15
N ARG A 181 2.97 4.96 -23.95
CA ARG A 181 3.84 3.79 -23.84
C ARG A 181 5.22 4.19 -23.34
N SER A 182 5.89 3.27 -22.67
CA SER A 182 7.30 3.38 -22.32
C SER A 182 8.01 2.06 -22.60
N VAL A 183 9.30 2.13 -22.95
CA VAL A 183 10.11 0.93 -23.22
C VAL A 183 11.09 0.72 -22.09
N VAL A 184 10.95 -0.40 -21.38
CA VAL A 184 11.93 -0.85 -20.39
C VAL A 184 13.09 -1.47 -21.16
N LYS A 185 14.24 -0.78 -21.18
CA LYS A 185 15.44 -1.18 -21.96
C LYS A 185 16.48 -1.97 -21.18
N GLY A 186 16.32 -2.07 -19.86
CA GLY A 186 17.21 -2.84 -19.00
C GLY A 186 16.49 -3.31 -17.74
N ASN A 187 16.86 -4.49 -17.27
CA ASN A 187 16.68 -4.92 -15.88
C ASN A 187 18.05 -5.33 -15.36
N ILE A 188 18.19 -5.38 -14.04
CA ILE A 188 19.40 -5.71 -13.30
C ILE A 188 19.62 -7.25 -13.31
N SER A 189 19.24 -7.93 -14.40
CA SER A 189 19.34 -9.38 -14.55
C SER A 189 20.79 -9.82 -14.67
N LYS A 190 21.11 -10.96 -14.05
CA LYS A 190 22.41 -11.64 -14.10
C LYS A 190 22.85 -11.85 -15.57
N LYS A 191 24.16 -11.79 -15.82
CA LYS A 191 24.84 -12.01 -17.13
C LYS A 191 24.41 -13.24 -17.94
N LYS A 192 23.72 -14.21 -17.33
CA LYS A 192 23.32 -15.49 -17.97
C LYS A 192 22.01 -15.45 -18.75
N HIS A 193 21.21 -14.37 -18.64
CA HIS A 193 20.01 -14.20 -19.45
C HIS A 193 19.96 -12.77 -20.02
N PRO A 194 20.09 -12.59 -21.35
CA PRO A 194 20.02 -11.26 -21.95
C PRO A 194 18.64 -10.67 -21.69
N PHE A 195 18.62 -9.45 -21.15
CA PHE A 195 17.39 -8.72 -20.95
C PHE A 195 16.76 -8.40 -22.31
N LYS A 196 15.49 -8.81 -22.50
CA LYS A 196 14.71 -8.44 -23.68
C LYS A 196 13.89 -7.19 -23.35
N PRO A 197 14.10 -6.06 -24.05
CA PRO A 197 13.26 -4.89 -23.88
C PRO A 197 11.78 -5.21 -24.12
N PHE A 198 10.93 -4.62 -23.29
CA PHE A 198 9.48 -4.76 -23.40
C PHE A 198 8.81 -3.41 -23.18
N THR A 199 7.56 -3.32 -23.62
CA THR A 199 6.79 -2.08 -23.55
C THR A 199 5.75 -2.19 -22.44
N ILE A 200 5.67 -1.15 -21.62
CA ILE A 200 4.57 -0.95 -20.66
C ILE A 200 3.70 0.18 -21.21
N ARG A 201 2.38 0.05 -21.02
CA ARG A 201 1.41 1.07 -21.44
C ARG A 201 0.64 1.56 -20.22
N MET A 202 0.47 2.87 -20.11
CA MET A 202 -0.44 3.46 -19.12
C MET A 202 -1.89 3.05 -19.46
N PRO A 203 -2.66 2.44 -18.53
CA PRO A 203 -4.05 2.12 -18.77
C PRO A 203 -4.87 3.36 -19.10
N GLY A 204 -5.82 3.27 -20.04
CA GLY A 204 -6.64 4.42 -20.45
C GLY A 204 -7.45 5.03 -19.31
N ILE A 205 -7.90 4.21 -18.34
CA ILE A 205 -8.57 4.71 -17.13
C ILE A 205 -7.65 5.59 -16.28
N LEU A 206 -6.36 5.27 -16.22
CA LEU A 206 -5.37 6.04 -15.48
C LEU A 206 -5.04 7.34 -16.22
N VAL A 207 -4.92 7.30 -17.56
CA VAL A 207 -4.79 8.51 -18.38
C VAL A 207 -5.94 9.46 -18.09
N ASN A 208 -7.19 8.98 -18.17
CA ASN A 208 -8.37 9.79 -17.90
C ASN A 208 -8.42 10.34 -16.47
N ALA A 209 -8.03 9.54 -15.47
CA ALA A 209 -8.01 9.96 -14.07
C ALA A 209 -6.96 11.05 -13.83
N LEU A 210 -5.75 10.90 -14.39
CA LEU A 210 -4.67 11.88 -14.30
C LEU A 210 -5.01 13.16 -15.06
N THR A 211 -5.64 13.07 -16.25
CA THR A 211 -6.16 14.23 -16.98
C THR A 211 -7.11 15.04 -16.11
N LYS A 212 -8.17 14.40 -15.57
CA LYS A 212 -9.16 15.06 -14.72
C LYS A 212 -8.52 15.69 -13.48
N LEU A 213 -7.58 14.99 -12.86
CA LEU A 213 -6.88 15.47 -11.68
C LEU A 213 -6.03 16.71 -11.99
N TYR A 214 -5.29 16.68 -13.10
CA TYR A 214 -4.42 17.78 -13.48
C TYR A 214 -5.20 19.00 -13.94
N ASP A 215 -6.26 18.80 -14.74
CA ASP A 215 -7.14 19.89 -15.20
C ASP A 215 -7.90 20.56 -14.03
N ALA A 216 -8.06 19.87 -12.90
CA ALA A 216 -8.75 20.39 -11.71
C ALA A 216 -7.86 21.31 -10.85
N ILE A 217 -6.56 21.42 -11.15
CA ILE A 217 -5.63 22.29 -10.42
C ILE A 217 -5.08 23.37 -11.34
N ASP A 218 -4.64 24.50 -10.77
CA ASP A 218 -3.96 25.52 -11.56
C ASP A 218 -2.58 25.03 -12.01
N HIS A 219 -2.36 24.98 -13.33
CA HIS A 219 -1.18 24.41 -13.96
C HIS A 219 -0.67 25.22 -15.15
N GLU A 220 0.66 25.30 -15.29
CA GLU A 220 1.31 26.09 -16.35
C GLU A 220 1.50 25.33 -17.67
N GLN A 221 1.73 24.02 -17.61
CA GLN A 221 1.99 23.20 -18.80
C GLN A 221 0.69 22.55 -19.31
N PRO A 222 0.53 22.32 -20.63
CA PRO A 222 -0.61 21.58 -21.17
C PRO A 222 -0.72 20.17 -20.57
N THR A 223 -1.94 19.73 -20.27
CA THR A 223 -2.21 18.44 -19.64
C THR A 223 -1.65 17.25 -20.43
N GLU A 224 -1.71 17.29 -21.76
CA GLU A 224 -1.14 16.24 -22.60
C GLU A 224 0.40 16.14 -22.45
N GLU A 225 1.08 17.28 -22.32
CA GLU A 225 2.52 17.34 -22.11
C GLU A 225 2.90 16.84 -20.71
N TRP A 226 2.13 17.24 -19.69
CA TRP A 226 2.31 16.74 -18.33
C TRP A 226 2.15 15.22 -18.24
N ILE A 227 1.10 14.65 -18.83
CA ILE A 227 0.85 13.20 -18.82
C ILE A 227 2.01 12.43 -19.48
N LYS A 228 2.65 13.00 -20.51
CA LYS A 228 3.82 12.39 -21.15
C LYS A 228 5.08 12.51 -20.30
N SER A 229 5.21 13.56 -19.48
CA SER A 229 6.43 13.85 -18.70
C SER A 229 6.40 13.30 -17.27
N VAL A 230 5.22 13.14 -16.68
CA VAL A 230 5.06 12.66 -15.30
C VAL A 230 5.64 11.27 -15.13
N LYS A 231 6.49 11.11 -14.11
CA LYS A 231 7.10 9.82 -13.79
C LYS A 231 6.26 9.11 -12.73
N LEU A 232 5.71 7.96 -13.08
CA LEU A 232 4.85 7.18 -12.17
C LEU A 232 5.59 5.97 -11.63
N GLY A 233 5.36 5.67 -10.36
CA GLY A 233 5.86 4.46 -9.71
C GLY A 233 5.34 3.22 -10.44
N THR A 234 6.25 2.47 -11.06
CA THR A 234 5.93 1.33 -11.91
C THR A 234 6.72 0.10 -11.44
N ASN A 235 6.02 -1.00 -11.25
CA ASN A 235 6.63 -2.30 -11.01
C ASN A 235 6.94 -2.94 -12.37
N ILE A 236 8.21 -2.95 -12.77
CA ILE A 236 8.60 -3.47 -14.08
C ILE A 236 8.51 -5.00 -14.18
N ALA A 237 8.34 -5.72 -13.06
CA ALA A 237 8.12 -7.16 -13.11
C ALA A 237 6.71 -7.48 -13.61
N THR A 238 5.72 -6.72 -13.17
CA THR A 238 4.30 -6.95 -13.47
C THR A 238 3.74 -6.00 -14.52
N GLY A 239 4.41 -4.88 -14.77
CA GLY A 239 3.95 -3.80 -15.64
C GLY A 239 2.94 -2.87 -14.98
N HIS A 240 2.59 -3.08 -13.71
CA HIS A 240 1.61 -2.24 -13.02
C HIS A 240 2.20 -0.92 -12.55
N ILE A 241 1.37 0.12 -12.59
CA ILE A 241 1.65 1.44 -12.04
C ILE A 241 1.01 1.48 -10.65
N TYR A 242 1.82 1.52 -9.60
CA TYR A 242 1.34 1.53 -8.22
C TYR A 242 1.17 2.98 -7.71
N PRO A 243 0.01 3.33 -7.13
CA PRO A 243 -0.18 4.63 -6.50
C PRO A 243 0.54 4.77 -5.15
N LEU A 244 0.71 3.67 -4.41
CA LEU A 244 1.26 3.69 -3.06
C LEU A 244 2.56 2.89 -2.96
N TYR A 245 3.48 3.43 -2.16
CA TYR A 245 4.76 2.83 -1.84
C TYR A 245 4.92 2.73 -0.33
N HIS A 246 5.33 1.57 0.16
CA HIS A 246 5.66 1.38 1.57
C HIS A 246 7.16 1.15 1.77
N GLY A 247 7.79 2.02 2.57
CA GLY A 247 9.23 2.03 2.82
C GLY A 247 9.68 1.02 3.86
N THR A 248 9.77 -0.26 3.47
CA THR A 248 10.28 -1.34 4.31
C THR A 248 11.80 -1.54 4.18
N CYS A 249 12.41 -2.18 5.18
CA CYS A 249 13.86 -2.41 5.29
C CYS A 249 14.68 -1.10 5.29
N ARG A 250 15.70 -0.95 4.43
CA ARG A 250 16.59 0.23 4.43
C ARG A 250 15.85 1.49 3.96
N LYS A 251 15.64 2.44 4.87
CA LYS A 251 14.94 3.72 4.58
C LYS A 251 15.83 4.83 4.00
N SER A 252 17.08 4.54 3.65
CA SER A 252 18.05 5.54 3.16
C SER A 252 17.61 6.28 1.89
N ASN A 253 16.70 5.69 1.09
CA ASN A 253 16.18 6.29 -0.14
C ASN A 253 14.81 6.94 0.05
N PHE A 254 14.31 7.07 1.28
CA PHE A 254 12.97 7.59 1.54
C PHE A 254 12.80 9.00 0.97
N MET A 255 13.70 9.93 1.31
CA MET A 255 13.64 11.32 0.83
C MET A 255 13.72 11.40 -0.68
N SER A 256 14.70 10.74 -1.30
CA SER A 256 14.83 10.76 -2.76
C SER A 256 13.62 10.15 -3.46
N ARG A 257 12.99 9.10 -2.91
CA ARG A 257 11.75 8.54 -3.46
C ARG A 257 10.56 9.49 -3.31
N TYR A 258 10.41 10.10 -2.14
CA TYR A 258 9.36 11.08 -1.87
C TYR A 258 9.45 12.27 -2.84
N MET A 259 10.64 12.85 -2.99
CA MET A 259 10.90 13.96 -3.93
C MET A 259 10.64 13.60 -5.40
N ASN A 260 10.66 12.31 -5.75
CA ASN A 260 10.38 11.83 -7.09
C ASN A 260 8.91 11.43 -7.31
N LEU A 261 8.03 11.57 -6.30
CA LEU A 261 6.60 11.34 -6.48
C LEU A 261 6.01 12.44 -7.36
N TRP A 262 5.02 12.08 -8.17
CA TRP A 262 4.34 13.04 -9.06
C TRP A 262 3.65 14.18 -8.28
N LEU A 263 3.22 13.91 -7.04
CA LEU A 263 2.55 14.88 -6.17
C LEU A 263 3.51 15.80 -5.43
N TYR A 264 4.81 15.48 -5.38
CA TYR A 264 5.77 16.22 -4.58
C TYR A 264 5.81 17.74 -4.90
N PRO A 265 5.77 18.16 -6.18
CA PRO A 265 5.68 19.60 -6.51
C PRO A 265 4.42 20.30 -5.98
N MET A 266 3.40 19.54 -5.62
CA MET A 266 2.12 20.04 -5.10
C MET A 266 1.99 19.88 -3.59
N SER A 267 2.92 19.19 -2.92
CA SER A 267 2.80 18.83 -1.51
C SER A 267 2.52 20.03 -0.60
N SER A 268 3.24 21.14 -0.76
CA SER A 268 2.99 22.36 0.03
C SER A 268 1.57 22.87 -0.15
N ARG A 269 1.13 23.03 -1.40
CA ARG A 269 -0.22 23.54 -1.71
C ARG A 269 -1.31 22.64 -1.16
N LEU A 270 -1.09 21.31 -1.20
CA LEU A 270 -2.03 20.33 -0.66
C LEU A 270 -2.08 20.39 0.88
N LEU A 271 -0.93 20.51 1.55
CA LEU A 271 -0.87 20.69 3.01
C LEU A 271 -1.53 22.02 3.42
N GLU A 272 -1.30 23.10 2.67
CA GLU A 272 -1.93 24.40 2.92
C GLU A 272 -3.44 24.37 2.77
N ALA A 273 -3.93 23.72 1.70
CA ALA A 273 -5.36 23.56 1.48
C ALA A 273 -6.01 22.72 2.60
N ALA A 274 -5.36 21.63 3.01
CA ALA A 274 -5.84 20.78 4.10
C ALA A 274 -5.87 21.52 5.45
N SER A 275 -4.82 22.30 5.75
CA SER A 275 -4.76 23.14 6.96
C SER A 275 -5.89 24.17 6.99
N LYS A 276 -6.11 24.89 5.89
CA LYS A 276 -7.17 25.92 5.79
C LYS A 276 -8.58 25.34 5.93
N ALA A 277 -8.86 24.24 5.23
CA ALA A 277 -10.16 23.58 5.31
C ALA A 277 -10.47 23.12 6.74
N LEU A 278 -9.44 22.64 7.45
CA LEU A 278 -9.57 22.24 8.85
C LEU A 278 -9.83 23.42 9.79
N GLU A 279 -9.12 24.54 9.65
CA GLU A 279 -9.38 25.77 10.43
C GLU A 279 -10.80 26.29 10.20
N ALA A 280 -11.25 26.27 8.95
CA ALA A 280 -12.60 26.67 8.57
C ALA A 280 -13.68 25.68 9.02
N ARG A 281 -13.29 24.47 9.47
CA ARG A 281 -14.19 23.33 9.75
C ARG A 281 -15.07 22.97 8.55
N GLU A 282 -14.51 23.12 7.35
CA GLU A 282 -15.14 22.81 6.08
C GLU A 282 -14.63 21.48 5.52
N PRO A 283 -15.41 20.79 4.67
CA PRO A 283 -14.89 19.69 3.87
C PRO A 283 -13.68 20.14 3.03
N LEU A 284 -12.74 19.21 2.79
CA LEU A 284 -11.55 19.44 1.97
C LEU A 284 -11.89 19.81 0.51
N MET A 285 -13.11 19.54 0.07
CA MET A 285 -13.63 19.86 -1.26
C MET A 285 -15.05 20.38 -1.17
N GLY A 286 -15.40 21.37 -2.01
CA GLY A 286 -16.75 21.94 -2.06
C GLY A 286 -17.82 20.96 -2.57
N ASP A 287 -17.43 20.01 -3.41
CA ASP A 287 -18.29 18.97 -3.95
C ASP A 287 -17.99 17.58 -3.35
N MET A 288 -18.97 16.69 -3.40
CA MET A 288 -18.78 15.29 -3.06
C MET A 288 -17.88 14.59 -4.07
N VAL A 289 -16.95 13.77 -3.58
CA VAL A 289 -16.17 12.85 -4.41
C VAL A 289 -16.64 11.43 -4.16
N ASP A 290 -17.14 10.79 -5.22
CA ASP A 290 -17.77 9.47 -5.17
C ASP A 290 -18.91 9.39 -4.13
N GLY A 291 -19.70 10.45 -4.03
CA GLY A 291 -20.83 10.56 -3.10
C GLY A 291 -20.44 10.75 -1.63
N ARG A 292 -19.18 11.14 -1.36
CA ARG A 292 -18.66 11.35 0.00
C ARG A 292 -18.06 12.73 0.14
N TYR A 293 -18.28 13.34 1.30
CA TYR A 293 -17.49 14.49 1.75
C TYR A 293 -16.20 13.99 2.37
N TRP A 294 -15.09 14.61 1.99
CA TRP A 294 -13.79 14.37 2.60
C TRP A 294 -13.57 15.42 3.66
N VAL A 295 -13.47 15.00 4.91
CA VAL A 295 -13.21 15.86 6.07
C VAL A 295 -11.89 15.47 6.70
N SER A 296 -11.21 16.42 7.35
CA SER A 296 -10.05 16.08 8.17
C SER A 296 -10.46 15.13 9.30
N SER A 297 -9.63 14.12 9.57
CA SER A 297 -9.90 13.13 10.62
C SER A 297 -9.65 13.64 12.04
N GLN A 298 -8.90 14.74 12.19
CA GLN A 298 -8.54 15.31 13.49
C GLN A 298 -8.65 16.84 13.45
N HIS A 299 -9.20 17.42 14.51
CA HIS A 299 -9.03 18.83 14.83
C HIS A 299 -7.66 18.95 15.51
N TYR A 300 -6.82 19.87 15.02
CA TYR A 300 -5.60 20.23 15.75
C TYR A 300 -5.98 20.94 17.07
N PRO A 301 -5.09 20.99 18.07
CA PRO A 301 -5.42 21.65 19.33
C PRO A 301 -5.72 23.14 19.05
N ASP A 302 -6.72 23.68 19.75
CA ASP A 302 -7.01 25.12 19.79
C ASP A 302 -5.90 25.83 20.60
N ASP A 303 -4.69 25.91 20.04
CA ASP A 303 -3.68 26.83 20.56
C ASP A 303 -4.04 28.22 20.05
N GLU A 304 -4.00 29.25 20.91
CA GLU A 304 -4.41 30.64 20.62
C GLU A 304 -3.71 31.28 19.39
N GLU A 305 -2.70 30.61 18.82
CA GLU A 305 -1.94 31.04 17.65
C GLU A 305 -2.39 30.40 16.30
N GLY A 306 -3.31 29.43 16.30
CA GLY A 306 -3.81 28.78 15.09
C GLY A 306 -2.75 27.91 14.37
N LEU A 307 -3.11 27.30 13.22
CA LEU A 307 -2.13 26.55 12.44
C LEU A 307 -1.28 27.52 11.65
N GLN A 308 0.03 27.30 11.62
CA GLN A 308 0.95 28.07 10.77
C GLN A 308 0.89 27.62 9.29
N GLY A 309 -0.33 27.49 8.76
CA GLY A 309 -0.63 27.25 7.35
C GLY A 309 -0.27 25.89 6.78
N LEU A 310 0.63 25.11 7.37
CA LEU A 310 1.08 23.79 6.85
C LEU A 310 0.65 22.58 7.71
N GLY A 311 -0.08 22.82 8.81
CA GLY A 311 -0.34 21.79 9.82
C GLY A 311 0.88 21.48 10.71
N GLY A 312 0.96 20.26 11.23
CA GLY A 312 1.97 19.88 12.23
C GLY A 312 1.89 18.39 12.61
N ILE A 313 2.65 18.01 13.63
CA ILE A 313 2.71 16.65 14.16
C ILE A 313 2.35 16.63 15.65
N TYR A 314 1.74 15.53 16.10
CA TYR A 314 1.64 15.21 17.52
C TYR A 314 2.89 14.46 17.97
N THR A 315 3.37 14.78 19.16
CA THR A 315 4.48 14.05 19.79
C THR A 315 3.99 13.23 20.98
N ASP A 316 4.53 12.03 21.11
CA ASP A 316 4.34 11.12 22.24
C ASP A 316 5.30 11.44 23.40
N SER A 317 5.58 12.73 23.64
CA SER A 317 6.50 13.14 24.70
C SER A 317 6.04 12.61 26.06
N LYS A 318 7.00 12.11 26.84
CA LYS A 318 6.81 11.47 28.16
C LYS A 318 6.07 12.33 29.18
N ASP A 319 5.97 13.63 28.91
CA ASP A 319 5.36 14.60 29.80
C ASP A 319 3.81 14.60 29.72
N ASN A 320 3.21 13.66 28.97
CA ASN A 320 1.75 13.49 28.80
C ASN A 320 1.02 14.75 28.31
N LYS A 321 1.72 15.60 27.56
CA LYS A 321 1.13 16.83 27.02
C LYS A 321 0.69 16.74 25.56
N GLU A 322 0.84 15.57 24.91
CA GLU A 322 0.56 15.35 23.47
C GLU A 322 0.78 16.62 22.65
N ARG A 323 1.99 17.19 22.76
CA ARG A 323 2.23 18.54 22.26
C ARG A 323 2.19 18.47 20.74
N PHE A 324 1.34 19.30 20.17
CA PHE A 324 1.36 19.58 18.75
C PHE A 324 2.53 20.49 18.42
N ILE A 325 3.28 20.14 17.38
CA ILE A 325 4.41 20.92 16.88
C ILE A 325 4.09 21.29 15.42
N PRO A 326 3.93 22.58 15.10
CA PRO A 326 3.74 23.05 13.73
C PRO A 326 4.89 22.57 12.82
N LEU A 327 4.59 22.24 11.56
CA LEU A 327 5.64 21.82 10.62
C LEU A 327 6.70 22.90 10.38
N THR A 328 6.33 24.17 10.51
CA THR A 328 7.25 25.31 10.45
C THR A 328 8.31 25.28 11.55
N GLU A 329 7.94 24.82 12.75
CA GLU A 329 8.86 24.58 13.87
C GLU A 329 9.60 23.25 13.69
N PHE A 330 8.86 22.16 13.45
CA PHE A 330 9.43 20.81 13.38
C PHE A 330 10.44 20.66 12.24
N CYS A 331 10.19 21.31 11.10
CA CYS A 331 11.05 21.27 9.92
C CYS A 331 11.86 22.55 9.75
N ALA A 332 12.10 23.30 10.84
CA ALA A 332 12.98 24.47 10.82
C ALA A 332 14.33 24.12 10.16
N GLY A 333 14.74 24.92 9.18
CA GLY A 333 15.95 24.68 8.38
C GLY A 333 15.79 23.73 7.19
N TYR A 334 14.68 22.99 7.10
CA TYR A 334 14.36 22.07 5.99
C TYR A 334 13.02 22.41 5.31
N LEU A 335 12.38 23.53 5.68
CA LEU A 335 11.13 24.01 5.09
C LEU A 335 11.21 24.13 3.56
N GLU A 336 12.36 24.51 3.00
CA GLU A 336 12.56 24.58 1.54
C GLU A 336 12.45 23.21 0.86
N GLU A 337 12.81 22.12 1.57
CA GLU A 337 12.68 20.73 1.10
C GLU A 337 11.23 20.22 1.19
N LEU A 338 10.37 20.86 1.99
CA LEU A 338 8.93 20.58 2.01
C LEU A 338 8.15 21.39 0.97
N THR A 339 8.64 22.59 0.66
CA THR A 339 7.88 23.62 -0.08
C THR A 339 8.24 23.72 -1.56
N CYS A 340 9.32 23.05 -2.00
CA CYS A 340 9.85 23.00 -3.37
C CYS A 340 9.41 24.16 -4.29
N ARG A 341 9.99 25.35 -4.08
CA ARG A 341 10.10 26.39 -5.11
C ARG A 341 11.56 26.61 -5.45
N LYS A 342 12.11 25.85 -6.40
CA LYS A 342 13.18 26.25 -7.33
C LYS A 342 13.64 25.04 -8.15
N LEU A 343 12.83 24.67 -9.15
CA LEU A 343 13.42 24.23 -10.40
C LEU A 343 13.94 25.51 -11.09
N GLN A 344 15.22 25.79 -10.93
CA GLN A 344 15.92 26.77 -11.76
C GLN A 344 15.72 26.36 -13.23
N LYS A 345 15.14 27.26 -14.03
CA LYS A 345 15.15 27.16 -15.49
C LYS A 345 16.59 27.25 -16.00
N PRO A 346 16.90 26.61 -17.15
CA PRO A 346 17.91 26.98 -18.13
C PRO A 346 19.04 27.89 -17.71
#